data_AF-A0A931MZM0-F1
#
_entry.id   AF-A0A931MZM0-F1
#
_cell.length_a   1.000
_cell.length_b   1.000
_cell.length_c   1.000
_cell.angle_alpha   90.00
_cell.angle_beta   90.00
_cell.angle_gamma   90.00
#
_symmetry.space_group_name_H-M   'P 1'
#
loop_
_entity.id
_entity.type
_entity.pdbx_description
1 polymer ?
#
loop_
_entity_poly.entity_id
_entity_poly.type
_entity_poly.pdbx_seq_one_letter_code
_entity_poly.pdbx_strand_id
1 'polypeptide(L)'
;MYTFTDLMRQAQGGRAVENFAGQFGVTPGDVEKLMATLLPVYAMGLQRNVAPAADPFGFVAALRQGPFKLAFESWEAAASKVAQEAGREALERIFGSKEIAKAVADQAALMTGLTTELVNRMMPMLTTTLLGGVGREVEKTPLAAMMDQWAKAMPAGFQAGMPAAKPSAAPENPFAVPGNPFADAVSAFWKGYSDGPAPAKPPEPPPSPLTEGTAALGKLFDAGLEMQETNRKAFERIMESYLPK
;
A
#
# COMPACT_ATOMS: atom_id res chain seq x y z
N MET A 1 -1.07 -21.26 1.44
CA MET A 1 -1.36 -19.97 0.78
C MET A 1 -2.83 -19.97 0.45
N TYR A 2 -3.59 -18.97 0.88
CA TYR A 2 -4.98 -18.83 0.45
C TYR A 2 -4.99 -18.56 -1.05
N THR A 3 -5.71 -19.40 -1.80
CA THR A 3 -5.85 -19.24 -3.23
C THR A 3 -7.06 -18.36 -3.52
N PHE A 4 -7.07 -17.69 -4.66
CA PHE A 4 -8.25 -16.97 -5.11
C PHE A 4 -9.50 -17.86 -5.23
N THR A 5 -9.30 -19.17 -5.46
CA THR A 5 -10.39 -20.16 -5.40
C THR A 5 -11.06 -20.17 -4.03
N ASP A 6 -10.30 -20.06 -2.94
CA ASP A 6 -10.86 -19.95 -1.58
C ASP A 6 -11.61 -18.62 -1.40
N LEU A 7 -11.07 -17.55 -1.99
CA LEU A 7 -11.69 -16.23 -1.98
C LEU A 7 -13.06 -16.24 -2.70
N MET A 8 -13.14 -16.84 -3.89
CA MET A 8 -14.38 -16.94 -4.66
C MET A 8 -15.39 -17.91 -4.07
N ARG A 9 -14.93 -18.96 -3.39
CA ARG A 9 -15.81 -19.83 -2.56
C ARG A 9 -16.41 -19.10 -1.36
N GLN A 10 -15.82 -17.99 -0.93
CA GLN A 10 -16.38 -17.13 0.11
C GLN A 10 -17.18 -15.95 -0.47
N ALA A 11 -16.82 -15.50 -1.69
CA ALA A 11 -17.50 -14.43 -2.38
C ALA A 11 -18.98 -14.78 -2.62
N GLN A 12 -19.86 -13.81 -2.37
CA GLN A 12 -21.30 -13.90 -2.64
C GLN A 12 -21.96 -15.15 -2.00
N GLY A 13 -21.43 -15.60 -0.86
CA GLY A 13 -21.87 -16.81 -0.15
C GLY A 13 -21.49 -18.12 -0.84
N GLY A 14 -20.39 -18.11 -1.61
CA GLY A 14 -19.90 -19.27 -2.35
C GLY A 14 -20.61 -19.55 -3.67
N ARG A 15 -21.33 -18.55 -4.18
CA ARG A 15 -22.04 -18.63 -5.47
C ARG A 15 -21.48 -17.69 -6.54
N ALA A 16 -20.33 -17.06 -6.27
CA ALA A 16 -19.80 -16.07 -7.20
C ALA A 16 -19.51 -16.69 -8.57
N VAL A 17 -18.89 -17.87 -8.62
CA VAL A 17 -18.56 -18.55 -9.89
C VAL A 17 -19.84 -18.84 -10.70
N GLU A 18 -20.89 -19.32 -10.04
CA GLU A 18 -22.19 -19.62 -10.63
C GLU A 18 -22.89 -18.34 -11.13
N ASN A 19 -22.84 -17.26 -10.35
CA ASN A 19 -23.42 -15.97 -10.73
C ASN A 19 -22.71 -15.38 -11.96
N PHE A 20 -21.37 -15.46 -12.00
CA PHE A 20 -20.58 -15.06 -13.17
C PHE A 20 -20.91 -15.95 -14.38
N ALA A 21 -20.94 -17.27 -14.20
CA ALA A 21 -21.28 -18.20 -15.27
C ALA A 21 -22.65 -17.88 -15.88
N GLY A 22 -23.68 -17.72 -15.04
CA GLY A 22 -25.04 -17.41 -15.45
C GLY A 22 -25.17 -16.05 -16.14
N GLN A 23 -24.53 -15.00 -15.62
CA GLN A 23 -24.60 -13.65 -16.20
C GLN A 23 -23.95 -13.56 -17.59
N PHE A 24 -22.85 -14.27 -17.77
CA PHE A 24 -22.00 -14.15 -18.96
C PHE A 24 -22.25 -15.25 -19.98
N GLY A 25 -23.16 -16.18 -19.70
CA GLY A 25 -23.49 -17.29 -20.61
C GLY A 25 -22.33 -18.27 -20.80
N VAL A 26 -21.48 -18.41 -19.79
CA VAL A 26 -20.33 -19.33 -19.80
C VAL A 26 -20.51 -20.43 -18.77
N THR A 27 -19.67 -21.46 -18.83
CA THR A 27 -19.69 -22.50 -17.80
C THR A 27 -18.92 -22.02 -16.54
N PRO A 28 -19.24 -22.55 -15.34
CA PRO A 28 -18.42 -22.31 -14.14
C PRO A 28 -16.94 -22.62 -14.35
N GLY A 29 -16.64 -23.69 -15.11
CA GLY A 29 -15.27 -24.08 -15.47
C GLY A 29 -14.54 -23.03 -16.31
N ASP A 30 -15.25 -22.32 -17.20
CA ASP A 30 -14.65 -21.23 -17.98
C ASP A 30 -14.26 -20.03 -17.10
N VAL A 31 -15.11 -19.70 -16.11
CA VAL A 31 -14.81 -18.66 -15.11
C VAL A 31 -13.58 -19.04 -14.29
N GLU A 32 -13.53 -20.29 -13.80
CA GLU A 32 -12.39 -20.80 -13.04
C GLU A 32 -11.10 -20.79 -13.87
N LYS A 33 -11.16 -21.22 -15.13
CA LYS A 33 -10.02 -21.22 -16.05
C LYS A 33 -9.53 -19.80 -16.35
N LEU A 34 -10.45 -18.87 -16.58
CA LEU A 34 -10.14 -17.45 -16.78
C LEU A 34 -9.41 -16.88 -15.58
N MET A 35 -9.87 -17.21 -14.38
CA MET A 35 -9.27 -16.75 -13.16
C MET A 35 -7.90 -17.38 -12.92
N ALA A 36 -7.77 -18.70 -13.08
CA ALA A 36 -6.48 -19.39 -13.00
C ALA A 36 -5.43 -18.79 -13.94
N THR A 37 -5.86 -18.37 -15.14
CA THR A 37 -5.00 -17.73 -16.13
C THR A 37 -4.56 -16.33 -15.70
N LEU A 38 -5.47 -15.55 -15.13
CA LEU A 38 -5.23 -14.16 -14.78
C LEU A 38 -4.51 -13.98 -13.44
N LEU A 39 -4.60 -14.95 -12.53
CA LEU A 39 -4.07 -14.85 -11.17
C LEU A 39 -2.60 -14.47 -11.08
N PRO A 40 -1.66 -15.09 -11.83
CA PRO A 40 -0.26 -14.70 -11.78
C PRO A 40 -0.06 -13.24 -12.15
N VAL A 41 -0.82 -12.75 -13.14
CA VAL A 41 -0.72 -11.37 -13.62
C VAL A 41 -1.27 -10.39 -12.59
N TYR A 42 -2.43 -10.68 -11.99
CA TYR A 42 -2.96 -9.88 -10.88
C TYR A 42 -2.01 -9.85 -9.69
N ALA A 43 -1.43 -11.00 -9.31
CA ALA A 43 -0.48 -11.08 -8.21
C ALA A 43 0.74 -10.18 -8.46
N MET A 44 1.32 -10.23 -9.66
CA MET A 44 2.43 -9.34 -10.05
C MET A 44 2.03 -7.86 -10.02
N GLY A 45 0.86 -7.52 -10.56
CA GLY A 45 0.36 -6.14 -10.56
C GLY A 45 0.07 -5.61 -9.15
N LEU A 46 -0.50 -6.45 -8.28
CA LEU A 46 -0.74 -6.13 -6.87
C LEU A 46 0.58 -5.96 -6.11
N GLN A 47 1.53 -6.89 -6.29
CA GLN A 47 2.87 -6.80 -5.69
C GLN A 47 3.57 -5.48 -6.03
N ARG A 48 3.44 -5.02 -7.28
CA ARG A 48 3.97 -3.72 -7.71
C ARG A 48 3.33 -2.54 -6.97
N ASN A 49 2.03 -2.62 -6.67
CA ASN A 49 1.29 -1.58 -5.95
C ASN A 49 1.55 -1.54 -4.45
N VAL A 50 2.06 -2.64 -3.87
CA VAL A 50 2.45 -2.71 -2.46
C VAL A 50 3.97 -2.72 -2.25
N ALA A 51 4.75 -2.51 -3.32
CA ALA A 51 6.20 -2.40 -3.24
C ALA A 51 6.62 -1.11 -2.50
N PRO A 52 7.79 -1.07 -1.86
CA PRO A 52 8.27 0.13 -1.15
C PRO A 52 8.44 1.37 -2.03
N ALA A 53 8.65 1.19 -3.34
CA ALA A 53 8.73 2.27 -4.32
C ALA A 53 7.36 2.80 -4.77
N ALA A 54 6.27 2.15 -4.37
CA ALA A 54 4.89 2.57 -4.61
C ALA A 54 4.26 3.17 -3.33
N ASP A 55 2.97 3.48 -3.39
CA ASP A 55 2.18 3.92 -2.23
C ASP A 55 1.27 2.77 -1.73
N PRO A 56 1.81 1.84 -0.91
CA PRO A 56 1.05 0.70 -0.38
C PRO A 56 -0.11 1.15 0.53
N PHE A 57 0.07 2.23 1.30
CA PHE A 57 -0.95 2.72 2.23
C PHE A 57 -2.13 3.33 1.48
N GLY A 58 -1.87 4.19 0.49
CA GLY A 58 -2.94 4.75 -0.35
C GLY A 58 -3.64 3.68 -1.18
N PHE A 59 -2.93 2.64 -1.62
CA PHE A 59 -3.54 1.49 -2.31
C PHE A 59 -4.48 0.72 -1.37
N VAL A 60 -4.02 0.35 -0.17
CA VAL A 60 -4.86 -0.36 0.83
C VAL A 60 -6.04 0.51 1.27
N ALA A 61 -5.85 1.81 1.47
CA ALA A 61 -6.93 2.73 1.80
C ALA A 61 -8.00 2.78 0.69
N ALA A 62 -7.59 2.82 -0.58
CA ALA A 62 -8.51 2.79 -1.71
C ALA A 62 -9.33 1.48 -1.76
N LEU A 63 -8.72 0.34 -1.43
CA LEU A 63 -9.42 -0.95 -1.36
C LEU A 63 -10.50 -0.97 -0.26
N ARG A 64 -10.29 -0.27 0.86
CA ARG A 64 -11.26 -0.19 1.96
C ARG A 64 -12.41 0.79 1.69
N GLN A 65 -12.14 1.86 0.95
CA GLN A 65 -13.11 2.93 0.70
C GLN A 65 -13.95 2.71 -0.57
N GLY A 66 -13.47 1.91 -1.52
CA GLY A 66 -14.16 1.65 -2.78
C GLY A 66 -15.34 0.66 -2.67
N PRO A 67 -16.10 0.43 -3.77
CA PRO A 67 -17.25 -0.47 -3.81
C PRO A 67 -16.87 -1.97 -3.72
N PHE A 68 -15.59 -2.28 -3.51
CA PHE A 68 -15.02 -3.62 -3.58
C PHE A 68 -15.62 -4.57 -2.55
N LYS A 69 -15.76 -4.14 -1.29
CA LYS A 69 -16.33 -4.97 -0.22
C LYS A 69 -17.75 -5.45 -0.55
N LEU A 70 -18.60 -4.52 -0.96
CA LEU A 70 -19.98 -4.84 -1.34
C LEU A 70 -20.05 -5.73 -2.58
N ALA A 71 -19.16 -5.51 -3.57
CA ALA A 71 -19.03 -6.34 -4.76
C ALA A 71 -18.54 -7.78 -4.46
N PHE A 72 -17.81 -7.97 -3.36
CA PHE A 72 -17.45 -9.31 -2.88
C PHE A 72 -18.61 -9.99 -2.14
N GLU A 73 -19.40 -9.23 -1.39
CA GLU A 73 -20.50 -9.74 -0.57
C GLU A 73 -21.77 -10.03 -1.38
N SER A 74 -22.03 -9.26 -2.44
CA SER A 74 -23.26 -9.35 -3.22
C SER A 74 -23.02 -9.23 -4.73
N TRP A 75 -23.74 -10.04 -5.50
CA TRP A 75 -23.75 -9.96 -6.95
C TRP A 75 -24.27 -8.61 -7.44
N GLU A 76 -25.35 -8.10 -6.84
CA GLU A 76 -26.02 -6.88 -7.28
C GLU A 76 -25.11 -5.66 -7.15
N ALA A 77 -24.32 -5.57 -6.07
CA ALA A 77 -23.30 -4.55 -5.96
C ALA A 77 -22.15 -4.77 -6.94
N ALA A 78 -21.71 -6.01 -7.21
CA ALA A 78 -20.67 -6.31 -8.18
C ALA A 78 -21.06 -5.93 -9.61
N ALA A 79 -22.32 -6.16 -9.97
CA ALA A 79 -22.89 -5.84 -11.27
C ALA A 79 -23.20 -4.34 -11.42
N SER A 80 -23.18 -3.56 -10.33
CA SER A 80 -23.46 -2.12 -10.37
C SER A 80 -22.46 -1.36 -11.25
N LYS A 81 -22.91 -0.26 -11.87
CA LYS A 81 -22.02 0.62 -12.66
C LYS A 81 -20.86 1.16 -11.83
N VAL A 82 -21.11 1.48 -10.56
CA VAL A 82 -20.09 1.97 -9.62
C VAL A 82 -18.99 0.94 -9.41
N ALA A 83 -19.34 -0.33 -9.21
CA ALA A 83 -18.34 -1.39 -9.12
C ALA A 83 -17.63 -1.62 -10.46
N GLN A 84 -18.34 -1.63 -11.59
CA GLN A 84 -17.68 -1.81 -12.89
C GLN A 84 -16.64 -0.71 -13.19
N GLU A 85 -16.97 0.55 -12.89
CA GLU A 85 -16.05 1.68 -13.06
C GLU A 85 -14.84 1.59 -12.12
N ALA A 86 -15.07 1.29 -10.83
CA ALA A 86 -13.99 1.07 -9.87
C ALA A 86 -13.09 -0.10 -10.24
N GLY A 87 -13.65 -1.16 -10.83
CA GLY A 87 -12.89 -2.29 -11.35
C GLY A 87 -11.99 -1.90 -12.51
N ARG A 88 -12.47 -1.04 -13.41
CA ARG A 88 -11.68 -0.52 -14.53
C ARG A 88 -10.53 0.36 -14.07
N GLU A 89 -10.78 1.26 -13.12
CA GLU A 89 -9.73 2.09 -12.51
C GLU A 89 -8.70 1.21 -11.78
N ALA A 90 -9.17 0.21 -11.03
CA ALA A 90 -8.28 -0.70 -10.33
C ALA A 90 -7.42 -1.52 -11.29
N LEU A 91 -7.96 -1.97 -12.43
CA LEU A 91 -7.19 -2.63 -13.48
C LEU A 91 -6.06 -1.75 -14.01
N GLU A 92 -6.36 -0.47 -14.29
CA GLU A 92 -5.37 0.50 -14.76
C GLU A 92 -4.28 0.73 -13.70
N ARG A 93 -4.63 0.79 -12.42
CA ARG A 93 -3.67 0.95 -11.32
C ARG A 93 -2.81 -0.31 -11.09
N ILE A 94 -3.43 -1.49 -11.10
CA ILE A 94 -2.76 -2.79 -10.90
C ILE A 94 -1.75 -3.02 -12.02
N PHE A 95 -2.19 -2.88 -13.27
CA PHE A 95 -1.37 -3.18 -14.44
C PHE A 95 -0.55 -1.99 -14.95
N GLY A 96 -0.87 -0.77 -14.50
CA GLY A 96 -0.13 0.46 -14.76
C GLY A 96 -0.62 1.26 -15.96
N SER A 97 -1.34 0.62 -16.88
CA SER A 97 -1.99 1.30 -17.98
C SER A 97 -3.18 0.49 -18.48
N LYS A 98 -4.10 1.18 -19.14
CA LYS A 98 -5.26 0.57 -19.79
C LYS A 98 -4.83 -0.36 -20.92
N GLU A 99 -3.73 -0.03 -21.61
CA GLU A 99 -3.15 -0.81 -22.69
C GLU A 99 -2.64 -2.16 -22.18
N ILE A 100 -1.94 -2.17 -21.03
CA ILE A 100 -1.47 -3.42 -20.41
C ILE A 100 -2.68 -4.22 -19.91
N ALA A 101 -3.64 -3.59 -19.24
CA ALA A 101 -4.86 -4.27 -18.80
C ALA A 101 -5.60 -4.94 -19.96
N LYS A 102 -5.70 -4.26 -21.11
CA LYS A 102 -6.29 -4.79 -22.33
C LYS A 102 -5.47 -5.95 -22.91
N ALA A 103 -4.14 -5.84 -22.97
CA ALA A 103 -3.28 -6.92 -23.46
C ALA A 103 -3.42 -8.18 -22.59
N VAL A 104 -3.56 -8.03 -21.27
CA VAL A 104 -3.83 -9.12 -20.34
C VAL A 104 -5.19 -9.77 -20.62
N ALA A 105 -6.23 -8.98 -20.92
CA ALA A 105 -7.53 -9.49 -21.31
C ALA A 105 -7.48 -10.27 -22.63
N ASP A 106 -6.76 -9.74 -23.62
CA ASP A 106 -6.59 -10.36 -24.93
C ASP A 106 -5.85 -11.71 -24.79
N GLN A 107 -4.80 -11.78 -23.97
CA GLN A 107 -4.07 -13.03 -23.68
C GLN A 107 -4.94 -14.05 -22.92
N ALA A 108 -5.70 -13.60 -21.93
CA ALA A 108 -6.59 -14.47 -21.17
C ALA A 108 -7.72 -15.06 -22.05
N ALA A 109 -8.26 -14.27 -22.98
CA ALA A 109 -9.22 -14.75 -23.97
C ALA A 109 -8.65 -15.92 -24.80
N LEU A 110 -7.42 -15.78 -25.32
CA LEU A 110 -6.75 -16.84 -26.10
C LEU A 110 -6.54 -18.13 -25.30
N MET A 111 -6.12 -18.02 -24.03
CA MET A 111 -5.84 -19.21 -23.20
C MET A 111 -7.11 -19.90 -22.71
N THR A 112 -8.18 -19.13 -22.47
CA THR A 112 -9.45 -19.67 -21.97
C THR A 112 -10.30 -20.25 -23.09
N GLY A 113 -10.21 -19.70 -24.30
CA GLY A 113 -11.13 -19.96 -25.40
C GLY A 113 -12.35 -19.04 -25.40
N LEU A 114 -12.39 -18.06 -24.48
CA LEU A 114 -13.43 -17.03 -24.43
C LEU A 114 -13.16 -15.94 -25.45
N THR A 115 -14.21 -15.24 -25.89
CA THR A 115 -14.03 -14.09 -26.77
C THR A 115 -13.40 -12.92 -26.01
N THR A 116 -12.56 -12.15 -26.69
CA THR A 116 -11.94 -10.95 -26.13
C THR A 116 -12.97 -9.97 -25.55
N GLU A 117 -14.10 -9.78 -26.25
CA GLU A 117 -15.17 -8.90 -25.78
C GLU A 117 -15.75 -9.39 -24.45
N LEU A 118 -15.99 -10.70 -24.33
CA LEU A 118 -16.52 -11.31 -23.13
C LEU A 118 -15.55 -11.14 -21.95
N VAL A 119 -14.27 -11.44 -22.15
CA VAL A 119 -13.24 -11.25 -21.12
C VAL A 119 -13.15 -9.77 -20.70
N ASN A 120 -13.19 -8.84 -21.65
CA ASN A 120 -13.18 -7.40 -21.34
C ASN A 120 -14.40 -6.94 -20.53
N ARG A 121 -15.57 -7.59 -20.70
CA ARG A 121 -16.77 -7.32 -19.89
C ARG A 121 -16.69 -7.98 -18.52
N MET A 122 -16.12 -9.19 -18.43
CA MET A 122 -15.99 -9.93 -17.16
C MET A 122 -14.91 -9.36 -16.25
N MET A 123 -13.78 -8.94 -16.82
CA MET A 123 -12.57 -8.60 -16.09
C MET A 123 -12.76 -7.49 -15.04
N PRO A 124 -13.46 -6.37 -15.32
CA PRO A 124 -13.66 -5.33 -14.30
C PRO A 124 -14.48 -5.82 -13.10
N MET A 125 -15.55 -6.60 -13.35
CA MET A 125 -16.37 -7.17 -12.28
C MET A 125 -15.59 -8.22 -11.48
N LEU A 126 -14.81 -9.07 -12.16
CA LEU A 126 -13.94 -10.03 -11.49
C LEU A 126 -12.88 -9.32 -10.64
N THR A 127 -12.34 -8.20 -11.14
CA THR A 127 -11.37 -7.38 -10.41
C THR A 127 -11.99 -6.80 -9.16
N THR A 128 -13.21 -6.25 -9.22
CA THR A 128 -13.82 -5.67 -8.02
C THR A 128 -14.17 -6.70 -6.97
N THR A 129 -14.73 -7.83 -7.38
CA THR A 129 -14.99 -8.95 -6.48
C THR A 129 -13.68 -9.48 -5.88
N LEU A 130 -12.64 -9.71 -6.69
CA LEU A 130 -11.31 -10.13 -6.24
C LEU A 130 -10.75 -9.16 -5.19
N LEU A 131 -10.75 -7.86 -5.51
CA LEU A 131 -10.22 -6.82 -4.63
C LEU A 131 -11.02 -6.67 -3.34
N GLY A 132 -12.33 -6.93 -3.37
CA GLY A 132 -13.14 -6.94 -2.16
C GLY A 132 -12.77 -8.09 -1.22
N GLY A 133 -12.47 -9.27 -1.78
CA GLY A 133 -11.98 -10.39 -0.98
C GLY A 133 -10.56 -10.15 -0.46
N VAL A 134 -9.66 -9.56 -1.26
CA VAL A 134 -8.32 -9.16 -0.81
C VAL A 134 -8.42 -8.11 0.30
N GLY A 135 -9.26 -7.09 0.14
CA GLY A 135 -9.51 -6.08 1.17
C GLY A 135 -10.01 -6.70 2.47
N ARG A 136 -10.96 -7.66 2.38
CA ARG A 136 -11.45 -8.41 3.54
C ARG A 136 -10.35 -9.22 4.24
N GLU A 137 -9.41 -9.80 3.50
CA GLU A 137 -8.27 -10.50 4.11
C GLU A 137 -7.29 -9.52 4.76
N VAL A 138 -7.01 -8.38 4.13
CA VAL A 138 -6.18 -7.33 4.71
C VAL A 138 -6.78 -6.81 6.03
N GLU A 139 -8.10 -6.62 6.10
CA GLU A 139 -8.80 -6.21 7.34
C GLU A 139 -8.62 -7.21 8.49
N LYS A 140 -8.40 -8.50 8.20
CA LYS A 140 -8.15 -9.52 9.23
C LYS A 140 -6.70 -9.54 9.70
N THR A 141 -5.79 -8.81 9.05
CA THR A 141 -4.37 -8.82 9.42
C THR A 141 -4.09 -7.94 10.64
N PRO A 142 -3.08 -8.27 11.48
CA PRO A 142 -2.64 -7.40 12.58
C PRO A 142 -2.22 -6.00 12.12
N LEU A 143 -1.77 -5.86 10.87
CA LEU A 143 -1.43 -4.57 10.26
C LEU A 143 -2.66 -3.64 10.18
N ALA A 144 -3.82 -4.17 9.78
CA ALA A 144 -5.05 -3.40 9.75
C ALA A 144 -5.50 -2.99 11.16
N ALA A 145 -5.38 -3.89 12.15
CA ALA A 145 -5.68 -3.58 13.54
C ALA A 145 -4.75 -2.48 14.11
N MET A 146 -3.47 -2.52 13.76
CA MET A 146 -2.49 -1.48 14.12
C MET A 146 -2.80 -0.15 13.43
N MET A 147 -3.16 -0.14 12.14
CA MET A 147 -3.59 1.07 11.43
C MET A 147 -4.84 1.66 12.07
N ASP A 148 -5.84 0.84 12.41
CA ASP A 148 -7.07 1.31 13.04
C ASP A 148 -6.80 1.86 14.45
N GLN A 149 -5.88 1.24 15.20
CA GLN A 149 -5.43 1.73 16.50
C GLN A 149 -4.66 3.04 16.38
N TRP A 150 -3.76 3.17 15.40
CA TRP A 150 -3.02 4.39 15.12
C TRP A 150 -3.94 5.52 14.66
N ALA A 151 -4.89 5.24 13.76
CA ALA A 151 -5.90 6.19 13.30
C ALA A 151 -6.80 6.67 14.45
N LYS A 152 -7.08 5.82 15.44
CA LYS A 152 -7.81 6.21 16.67
C LYS A 152 -6.95 6.95 17.69
N ALA A 153 -5.65 6.66 17.73
CA ALA A 153 -4.69 7.30 18.66
C ALA A 153 -4.17 8.65 18.14
N MET A 154 -4.27 8.90 16.84
CA MET A 154 -3.99 10.19 16.22
C MET A 154 -5.22 11.09 16.31
N PRO A 155 -5.13 12.29 16.91
CA PRO A 155 -6.25 13.22 16.91
C PRO A 155 -6.60 13.58 15.45
N ALA A 156 -7.89 13.65 15.15
CA ALA A 156 -8.47 13.88 13.81
C ALA A 156 -7.91 15.11 13.04
N GLY A 157 -7.13 15.99 13.70
CA GLY A 157 -6.41 17.09 13.09
C GLY A 157 -5.20 16.72 12.23
N PHE A 158 -4.61 15.52 12.38
CA PHE A 158 -3.46 15.11 11.56
C PHE A 158 -3.86 14.53 10.20
N GLN A 159 -5.07 13.98 10.08
CA GLN A 159 -5.59 13.45 8.81
C GLN A 159 -6.06 14.56 7.86
N ALA A 160 -6.37 15.75 8.38
CA ALA A 160 -6.66 16.96 7.61
C ALA A 160 -5.38 17.70 7.14
N GLY A 161 -4.18 17.24 7.54
CA GLY A 161 -2.91 17.94 7.31
C GLY A 161 -1.97 17.26 6.32
N MET A 162 -2.38 16.19 5.64
CA MET A 162 -1.57 15.53 4.62
C MET A 162 -2.02 16.04 3.24
N PRO A 163 -1.34 17.05 2.65
CA PRO A 163 -1.72 17.54 1.34
C PRO A 163 -1.52 16.42 0.32
N ALA A 164 -2.57 16.10 -0.42
CA ALA A 164 -2.45 15.44 -1.71
C ALA A 164 -1.41 16.21 -2.53
N ALA A 165 -0.35 15.52 -2.94
CA ALA A 165 0.72 16.11 -3.72
C ALA A 165 0.15 16.76 -5.00
N LYS A 166 0.15 18.09 -5.04
CA LYS A 166 0.12 18.89 -6.27
C LYS A 166 1.25 19.94 -6.18
N PRO A 167 1.96 20.20 -7.29
CA PRO A 167 3.20 20.99 -7.26
C PRO A 167 2.94 22.51 -7.39
N SER A 168 3.82 23.30 -6.74
CA SER A 168 4.00 24.77 -6.79
C SER A 168 3.07 25.58 -5.86
N ALA A 169 3.49 26.57 -5.06
CA ALA A 169 4.71 27.39 -5.05
C ALA A 169 5.01 27.94 -3.63
N ALA A 170 6.30 28.14 -3.32
CA ALA A 170 6.96 28.92 -2.26
C ALA A 170 6.48 28.83 -0.77
N PRO A 171 7.41 28.76 0.20
CA PRO A 171 7.11 28.35 1.58
C PRO A 171 6.65 29.53 2.47
N GLU A 172 5.46 29.42 3.04
CA GLU A 172 5.11 30.13 4.27
C GLU A 172 5.51 29.25 5.46
N ASN A 173 6.35 29.80 6.34
CA ASN A 173 6.96 29.07 7.45
C ASN A 173 5.90 28.52 8.42
N PRO A 174 5.77 27.19 8.56
CA PRO A 174 4.74 26.53 9.37
C PRO A 174 4.98 26.59 10.88
N PHE A 175 5.88 27.45 11.34
CA PHE A 175 6.31 27.53 12.75
C PHE A 175 5.68 28.72 13.52
N ALA A 176 4.86 29.55 12.88
CA ALA A 176 4.16 30.65 13.53
C ALA A 176 2.74 30.24 13.96
N VAL A 177 2.62 29.40 14.99
CA VAL A 177 1.34 29.09 15.64
C VAL A 177 1.27 29.84 16.98
N PRO A 178 0.32 30.77 17.19
CA PRO A 178 0.16 31.48 18.45
C PRO A 178 -0.19 30.51 19.59
N GLY A 179 0.58 30.55 20.69
CA GLY A 179 0.32 29.76 21.90
C GLY A 179 1.05 28.42 21.99
N ASN A 180 2.00 28.13 21.09
CA ASN A 180 2.82 26.93 21.19
C ASN A 180 4.05 27.20 22.09
N PRO A 181 4.23 26.53 23.24
CA PRO A 181 5.31 26.83 24.19
C PRO A 181 6.72 26.62 23.60
N PHE A 182 6.82 25.80 22.55
CA PHE A 182 8.04 25.62 21.77
C PHE A 182 8.36 26.85 20.88
N ALA A 183 7.34 27.50 20.31
CA ALA A 183 7.53 28.72 19.50
C ALA A 183 7.90 29.93 20.38
N ASP A 184 7.35 30.01 21.60
CA ASP A 184 7.77 31.01 22.58
C ASP A 184 9.22 30.77 23.05
N ALA A 185 9.62 29.52 23.25
CA ALA A 185 11.00 29.18 23.61
C ALA A 185 11.99 29.50 22.48
N VAL A 186 11.64 29.21 21.22
CA VAL A 186 12.48 29.50 20.05
C VAL A 186 12.54 31.01 19.77
N SER A 187 11.43 31.74 19.92
CA SER A 187 11.43 33.20 19.75
C SER A 187 12.20 33.92 20.86
N ALA A 188 12.12 33.45 22.10
CA ALA A 188 12.94 33.96 23.21
C ALA A 188 14.44 33.66 22.99
N PHE A 189 14.76 32.46 22.50
CA PHE A 189 16.12 32.08 22.12
C PHE A 189 16.67 32.95 21.00
N TRP A 190 15.88 33.18 19.94
CA TRP A 190 16.32 33.95 18.79
C TRP A 190 16.48 35.44 19.11
N LYS A 191 15.60 35.99 19.95
CA LYS A 191 15.70 37.36 20.48
C LYS A 191 16.90 37.55 21.41
N GLY A 192 17.26 36.52 22.18
CA GLY A 192 18.51 36.50 22.96
C GLY A 192 19.77 36.40 22.08
N TYR A 193 19.65 35.83 20.88
CA TYR A 193 20.74 35.68 19.92
C TYR A 193 20.99 36.95 19.08
N SER A 194 19.96 37.80 18.88
CA SER A 194 20.08 39.03 18.09
C SER A 194 20.65 40.24 18.84
N ASP A 195 20.66 40.22 20.17
CA ASP A 195 21.00 41.40 21.00
C ASP A 195 22.26 41.25 21.89
N GLY A 196 23.14 40.27 21.64
CA GLY A 196 24.35 40.08 22.47
C GLY A 196 25.55 39.54 21.69
N PRO A 197 26.79 39.97 22.00
CA PRO A 197 27.98 39.43 21.35
C PRO A 197 28.22 37.98 21.78
N ALA A 198 28.71 37.18 20.83
CA ALA A 198 28.79 35.71 20.86
C ALA A 198 29.35 35.12 22.18
N PRO A 199 28.70 34.11 22.79
CA PRO A 199 29.28 33.37 23.89
C PRO A 199 29.93 32.04 23.46
N ALA A 200 30.96 31.69 24.22
CA ALA A 200 31.81 30.51 24.11
C ALA A 200 31.10 29.17 24.45
N LYS A 201 31.81 28.07 24.16
CA LYS A 201 31.39 26.65 24.25
C LYS A 201 30.55 26.31 25.51
N PRO A 202 29.45 25.53 25.38
CA PRO A 202 28.69 25.05 26.54
C PRO A 202 29.41 23.92 27.30
N PRO A 203 29.29 23.82 28.64
CA PRO A 203 29.69 22.65 29.43
C PRO A 203 28.64 21.52 29.36
N GLU A 204 29.10 20.27 29.51
CA GLU A 204 28.26 19.05 29.49
C GLU A 204 27.31 18.96 30.70
N PRO A 205 26.02 18.60 30.51
CA PRO A 205 25.08 18.34 31.60
C PRO A 205 25.19 16.89 32.14
N PRO A 206 24.85 16.65 33.42
CA PRO A 206 24.98 15.34 34.06
C PRO A 206 23.93 14.33 33.57
N PRO A 207 24.21 13.01 33.66
CA PRO A 207 23.37 11.99 33.03
C PRO A 207 22.04 11.81 33.77
N SER A 208 20.94 11.95 33.03
CA SER A 208 19.59 11.52 33.45
C SER A 208 19.31 10.08 32.99
N PRO A 209 18.45 9.31 33.67
CA PRO A 209 18.13 7.91 33.33
C PRO A 209 17.47 7.69 31.95
N LEU A 210 17.08 8.76 31.26
CA LEU A 210 16.73 8.74 29.83
C LEU A 210 17.93 8.51 28.90
N THR A 211 19.15 8.74 29.38
CA THR A 211 20.41 8.59 28.62
C THR A 211 20.81 7.13 28.48
N GLU A 212 20.48 6.27 29.44
CA GLU A 212 20.74 4.83 29.32
C GLU A 212 19.84 4.17 28.26
N GLY A 213 18.59 4.61 28.15
CA GLY A 213 17.66 4.15 27.12
C GLY A 213 18.06 4.57 25.71
N THR A 214 18.54 5.82 25.54
CA THR A 214 19.05 6.31 24.25
C THR A 214 20.42 5.74 23.91
N ALA A 215 21.27 5.46 24.91
CA ALA A 215 22.55 4.78 24.70
C ALA A 215 22.36 3.30 24.33
N ALA A 216 21.38 2.61 24.92
CA ALA A 216 21.02 1.23 24.54
C ALA A 216 20.42 1.18 23.13
N LEU A 217 19.57 2.16 22.77
CA LEU A 217 19.01 2.27 21.43
C LEU A 217 20.09 2.64 20.39
N GLY A 218 21.03 3.52 20.74
CA GLY A 218 22.19 3.86 19.91
C GLY A 218 23.09 2.65 19.66
N LYS A 219 23.38 1.84 20.68
CA LYS A 219 24.15 0.60 20.53
C LYS A 219 23.43 -0.45 19.67
N LEU A 220 22.10 -0.51 19.72
CA LEU A 220 21.31 -1.39 18.85
C LEU A 220 21.28 -0.89 17.39
N PHE A 221 21.29 0.42 17.19
CA PHE A 221 21.36 1.03 15.86
C PHE A 221 22.75 0.84 15.22
N ASP A 222 23.82 1.06 15.98
CA ASP A 222 25.20 0.78 15.54
C ASP A 222 25.43 -0.71 15.28
N ALA A 223 24.89 -1.60 16.13
CA ALA A 223 24.95 -3.04 15.88
C ALA A 223 24.20 -3.44 14.59
N GLY A 224 23.12 -2.73 14.24
CA GLY A 224 22.40 -2.92 12.98
C GLY A 224 23.21 -2.45 11.76
N LEU A 225 23.96 -1.36 11.89
CA LEU A 225 24.86 -0.86 10.84
C LEU A 225 26.11 -1.75 10.68
N GLU A 226 26.71 -2.24 11.77
CA GLU A 226 27.84 -3.19 11.72
C GLU A 226 27.44 -4.55 11.13
N MET A 227 26.21 -5.00 11.37
CA MET A 227 25.69 -6.22 10.74
C MET A 227 25.53 -6.05 9.22
N GLN A 228 25.18 -4.84 8.77
CA GLN A 228 25.10 -4.50 7.35
C GLN A 228 26.49 -4.42 6.71
N GLU A 229 27.49 -3.89 7.42
CA GLU A 229 28.89 -3.92 6.95
C GLU A 229 29.48 -5.32 6.91
N THR A 230 29.13 -6.17 7.88
CA THR A 230 29.56 -7.58 7.90
C THR A 230 28.94 -8.34 6.74
N ASN A 231 27.68 -8.08 6.40
CA ASN A 231 27.03 -8.62 5.21
C ASN A 231 27.63 -8.07 3.91
N ARG A 232 28.00 -6.78 3.86
CA ARG A 232 28.69 -6.17 2.71
C ARG A 232 30.06 -6.82 2.48
N LYS A 233 30.86 -6.98 3.54
CA LYS A 233 32.19 -7.63 3.49
C LYS A 233 32.11 -9.13 3.19
N ALA A 234 31.03 -9.80 3.64
CA ALA A 234 30.77 -11.19 3.28
C ALA A 234 30.47 -11.33 1.77
N PHE A 235 29.73 -10.37 1.19
CA PHE A 235 29.50 -10.30 -0.25
C PHE A 235 30.78 -9.98 -1.03
N GLU A 236 31.64 -9.09 -0.52
CA GLU A 236 32.92 -8.75 -1.15
C GLU A 236 33.87 -9.96 -1.20
N ARG A 237 33.98 -10.76 -0.12
CA ARG A 237 34.78 -12.01 -0.16
C ARG A 237 34.25 -13.05 -1.14
N ILE A 238 32.93 -13.13 -1.28
CA ILE A 238 32.30 -14.04 -2.25
C ILE A 238 32.64 -13.55 -3.67
N MET A 239 32.58 -12.24 -3.95
CA MET A 239 32.95 -11.72 -5.26
C MET A 239 34.45 -11.86 -5.56
N GLU A 240 35.33 -11.62 -4.58
CA GLU A 240 36.78 -11.80 -4.74
C GLU A 240 37.17 -13.27 -5.00
N SER A 241 36.42 -14.24 -4.45
CA SER A 241 36.69 -15.67 -4.69
C SER A 241 36.34 -16.14 -6.11
N TYR A 242 35.62 -15.34 -6.91
CA TYR A 242 35.14 -15.70 -8.25
C TYR A 242 35.64 -14.78 -9.38
N LEU A 243 36.53 -13.82 -9.10
CA LEU A 243 37.24 -13.06 -10.14
C LEU A 243 38.48 -13.86 -10.61
N PRO A 244 38.54 -14.28 -11.89
CA PRO A 244 39.72 -14.94 -12.43
C PRO A 244 40.91 -13.98 -12.50
N LYS A 245 42.11 -14.48 -12.17
CA LYS A 245 43.39 -13.76 -12.34
C LYS A 245 43.69 -13.45 -13.80
#